data_AF-A0A2F0AHN2-F1
#
_entry.id   AF-A0A2F0AHN2-F1
#
_cell.length_a   1.000
_cell.length_b   1.000
_cell.length_c   1.000
_cell.angle_alpha   90.00
_cell.angle_beta   90.00
_cell.angle_gamma   90.00
#
_symmetry.space_group_name_H-M   'P 1'
#
loop_
_entity.id
_entity.type
_entity.pdbx_description
1 polymer ?
#
loop_
_entity_poly.entity_id
_entity_poly.type
_entity_poly.pdbx_seq_one_letter_code
_entity_poly.pdbx_strand_id
1 'polypeptide(L)'
;MDAFKKKLILNSSRIVIKVGSSLLVNSKNNFINKKVINNICKDINFLIGQNKEILIVSSGALALGRKAISISDLNLKITEKQAI
;
A
#
# COMPACT_ATOMS: atom_id res chain seq x y z
N MET A 1 3.03 8.04 17.20
CA MET A 1 1.58 8.22 17.02
C MET A 1 1.02 8.74 18.33
N ASP A 2 0.14 9.74 18.31
CA ASP A 2 -0.47 10.23 19.54
C ASP A 2 -1.33 9.13 20.22
N ALA A 3 -1.47 9.21 21.54
CA ALA A 3 -2.16 8.19 22.33
C ALA A 3 -3.64 8.05 21.94
N PHE A 4 -4.26 9.14 21.48
CA PHE A 4 -5.65 9.20 21.07
C PHE A 4 -5.93 8.36 19.82
N LYS A 5 -5.11 8.50 18.76
CA LYS A 5 -5.22 7.70 17.53
C LYS A 5 -5.02 6.22 17.79
N LYS A 6 -4.09 5.86 18.69
CA LYS A 6 -3.89 4.46 19.08
C LYS A 6 -5.15 3.89 19.73
N LYS A 7 -5.77 4.62 20.65
CA LYS A 7 -7.04 4.23 21.28
C LYS A 7 -8.17 4.10 20.26
N LEU A 8 -8.28 5.05 19.33
CA LEU A 8 -9.29 5.04 18.27
C LEU A 8 -9.20 3.75 17.43
N ILE A 9 -7.99 3.42 16.94
CA ILE A 9 -7.75 2.23 16.11
C ILE A 9 -8.06 0.95 16.89
N LEU A 10 -7.64 0.85 18.14
CA LEU A 10 -7.88 -0.34 18.97
C LEU A 10 -9.36 -0.53 19.34
N ASN A 11 -10.15 0.55 19.40
CA ASN A 11 -11.57 0.49 19.72
C ASN A 11 -12.47 0.28 18.49
N SER A 12 -12.00 0.58 17.28
CA SER A 12 -12.75 0.34 16.04
C SER A 12 -12.92 -1.15 15.76
N SER A 13 -14.11 -1.60 15.33
CA SER A 13 -14.35 -3.00 14.92
C SER A 13 -13.91 -3.28 13.48
N ARG A 14 -14.04 -2.28 12.60
CA ARG A 14 -13.65 -2.35 11.19
C ARG A 14 -12.68 -1.23 10.84
N ILE A 15 -11.61 -1.56 10.13
CA ILE A 15 -10.52 -0.65 9.81
C ILE A 15 -10.22 -0.73 8.31
N VAL A 16 -10.27 0.43 7.64
CA VAL A 16 -9.81 0.56 6.25
C VAL A 16 -8.39 1.10 6.26
N ILE A 17 -7.45 0.33 5.70
CA ILE A 17 -6.03 0.70 5.61
C ILE A 17 -5.74 1.09 4.17
N LYS A 18 -5.57 2.39 3.93
CA LYS A 18 -5.09 2.90 2.64
C LYS A 18 -3.57 2.93 2.60
N VAL A 19 -2.98 2.31 1.59
CA VAL A 19 -1.53 2.34 1.34
C VAL A 19 -1.22 3.04 0.01
N GLY A 20 -0.52 4.17 0.09
CA GLY A 20 -0.12 4.96 -1.07
C GLY A 20 1.06 4.35 -1.85
N SER A 21 1.19 4.71 -3.13
CA SER A 21 2.25 4.20 -4.02
C SER A 21 3.66 4.52 -3.55
N SER A 22 3.88 5.68 -2.91
CA SER A 22 5.18 6.09 -2.36
C SER A 22 5.71 5.17 -1.25
N LEU A 23 4.82 4.44 -0.57
CA LEU A 23 5.21 3.46 0.46
C LEU A 23 5.51 2.09 -0.15
N LEU A 24 4.81 1.73 -1.22
CA LEU A 24 4.88 0.41 -1.85
C LEU A 24 5.98 0.30 -2.91
N VAL A 25 6.39 1.43 -3.50
CA VAL A 25 7.39 1.47 -4.57
C VAL A 25 8.62 2.21 -4.08
N ASN A 26 9.78 1.57 -4.21
CA ASN A 26 11.07 2.18 -3.93
C ASN A 26 11.45 3.11 -5.08
N SER A 27 11.56 4.41 -4.79
CA SER A 27 11.86 5.46 -5.75
C SER A 27 13.20 5.28 -6.49
N LYS A 28 14.14 4.52 -5.94
CA LYS A 28 15.45 4.31 -6.56
C LYS A 28 15.46 3.27 -7.67
N ASN A 29 14.57 2.27 -7.61
CA ASN A 29 14.60 1.14 -8.53
C ASN A 29 13.23 0.73 -9.08
N ASN A 30 12.17 1.44 -8.68
CA ASN A 30 10.76 1.15 -8.97
C ASN A 30 10.34 -0.29 -8.61
N PHE A 31 11.03 -0.91 -7.65
CA PHE A 31 10.64 -2.22 -7.12
C PHE A 31 9.75 -2.08 -5.91
N ILE A 32 9.05 -3.18 -5.62
CA ILE A 32 8.29 -3.36 -4.38
C ILE A 32 9.18 -3.12 -3.16
N ASN A 33 8.74 -2.24 -2.26
CA ASN A 33 9.35 -2.06 -0.95
C ASN A 33 8.94 -3.19 0.00
N LYS A 34 9.60 -4.35 -0.15
CA LYS A 34 9.31 -5.56 0.64
C LYS A 34 9.35 -5.33 2.15
N LYS A 35 10.25 -4.45 2.63
CA LYS A 35 10.35 -4.11 4.06
C LYS A 35 9.07 -3.46 4.57
N VAL A 36 8.54 -2.47 3.83
CA VAL A 36 7.30 -1.79 4.19
C VAL A 36 6.11 -2.75 4.13
N ILE A 37 5.99 -3.55 3.06
CA ILE A 37 4.92 -4.54 2.94
C ILE A 37 4.95 -5.53 4.11
N ASN A 38 6.12 -6.08 4.45
CA ASN A 38 6.23 -7.02 5.56
C ASN A 38 5.81 -6.41 6.90
N ASN A 39 6.14 -5.14 7.14
CA ASN A 39 5.71 -4.45 8.36
C ASN A 39 4.19 -4.24 8.38
N ILE A 40 3.61 -3.80 7.27
CA ILE A 40 2.14 -3.65 7.14
C ILE A 40 1.45 -5.00 7.38
N CYS A 41 1.93 -6.09 6.78
CA CYS A 41 1.37 -7.41 6.98
C CYS A 41 1.44 -7.87 8.44
N LYS A 42 2.54 -7.58 9.15
CA LYS A 42 2.66 -7.87 10.58
C LYS A 42 1.65 -7.10 11.42
N ASP A 43 1.50 -5.80 11.15
CA ASP A 43 0.55 -4.95 11.87
C ASP A 43 -0.90 -5.37 11.61
N ILE A 44 -1.21 -5.74 10.36
CA ILE A 44 -2.53 -6.28 9.99
C ILE A 44 -2.79 -7.60 10.70
N ASN A 45 -1.82 -8.52 10.72
CA ASN A 45 -1.96 -9.79 11.42
C ASN A 45 -2.21 -9.60 12.92
N PHE A 46 -1.52 -8.64 13.54
CA PHE A 46 -1.77 -8.26 14.93
C PHE A 46 -3.21 -7.80 15.14
N LEU A 47 -3.74 -6.94 14.27
CA LEU A 47 -5.12 -6.44 14.38
C LEU A 47 -6.16 -7.54 14.10
N ILE A 48 -5.92 -8.41 13.13
CA ILE A 48 -6.79 -9.58 12.86
C ILE A 48 -6.84 -10.48 14.10
N GLY A 49 -5.71 -10.71 14.77
CA GLY A 49 -5.64 -11.45 16.04
C GLY A 49 -6.40 -10.79 17.20
N GLN A 50 -6.82 -9.52 17.05
CA GLN A 50 -7.69 -8.80 17.97
C GLN A 50 -9.16 -8.77 17.48
N ASN A 51 -9.54 -9.69 16.59
CA ASN A 51 -10.86 -9.81 15.96
C ASN A 51 -11.31 -8.55 15.22
N LYS A 52 -10.36 -7.81 14.62
CA LYS A 52 -10.68 -6.64 13.78
C LYS A 52 -10.94 -7.06 12.34
N GLU A 53 -11.94 -6.46 11.73
CA GLU A 53 -12.21 -6.59 10.30
C GLU A 53 -11.34 -5.60 9.52
N ILE A 54 -10.50 -6.11 8.61
CA ILE A 54 -9.55 -5.28 7.86
C ILE A 54 -9.92 -5.25 6.39
N LEU A 55 -10.03 -4.04 5.82
CA LEU A 55 -10.09 -3.80 4.38
C LEU A 55 -8.85 -3.03 3.94
N ILE A 56 -8.15 -3.52 2.92
CA ILE A 56 -6.97 -2.85 2.36
C ILE A 56 -7.34 -2.13 1.08
N VAL A 57 -6.92 -0.87 0.96
CA VAL A 57 -6.99 -0.09 -0.28
C VAL A 57 -5.58 0.27 -0.71
N SER A 58 -5.09 -0.36 -1.78
CA SER A 58 -3.70 -0.20 -2.24
C SER A 58 -3.62 0.64 -3.53
N SER A 59 -2.56 1.42 -3.66
CA SER A 59 -2.15 2.09 -4.91
C SER A 59 -0.85 1.47 -5.44
N GLY A 60 -0.34 1.94 -6.58
CA GLY A 60 0.98 1.55 -7.09
C GLY A 60 1.00 0.57 -8.26
N ALA A 61 -0.17 0.14 -8.75
CA ALA A 61 -0.30 -0.70 -9.95
C ALA A 61 0.48 -0.12 -11.14
N LEU A 62 0.18 1.12 -11.54
CA LEU A 62 0.88 1.80 -12.64
C LEU A 62 2.40 1.88 -12.46
N ALA A 63 2.88 2.18 -11.24
CA ALA A 63 4.30 2.34 -10.97
C ALA A 63 5.06 1.01 -11.03
N LEU A 64 4.46 -0.07 -10.53
CA LEU A 64 5.00 -1.42 -10.60
C LEU A 64 4.87 -2.00 -12.01
N GLY A 65 3.73 -1.81 -12.66
CA GLY A 65 3.45 -2.27 -14.02
C GLY A 65 4.44 -1.67 -15.02
N ARG A 66 4.69 -0.35 -14.97
CA ARG A 66 5.71 0.31 -15.82
C ARG A 66 7.07 -0.36 -15.71
N LYS A 67 7.48 -0.74 -14.49
CA LYS A 67 8.73 -1.45 -14.27
C LYS A 67 8.69 -2.88 -14.82
N ALA A 68 7.59 -3.60 -14.63
CA ALA A 68 7.42 -4.97 -15.10
C ALA A 68 7.56 -5.10 -16.63
N ILE A 69 7.11 -4.09 -17.38
CA ILE A 69 7.21 -4.05 -18.85
C ILE A 69 8.29 -3.08 -19.38
N SER A 70 9.23 -2.65 -18.53
CA SER A 70 10.39 -1.82 -18.92
C SER A 70 10.06 -0.48 -19.60
N ILE A 71 8.92 0.14 -19.26
CA ILE A 71 8.57 1.49 -19.75
C ILE A 71 9.21 2.55 -18.86
N SER A 72 10.17 3.28 -19.41
CA SER A 72 10.83 4.42 -18.77
C SER A 72 10.10 5.74 -18.99
N ASP A 73 9.30 5.87 -20.06
CA ASP A 73 8.57 7.09 -20.37
C ASP A 73 7.52 7.42 -19.29
N LEU A 74 7.50 8.69 -18.87
CA LEU A 74 6.59 9.24 -17.89
C LEU A 74 5.32 9.82 -18.55
N ASN A 75 5.38 10.13 -19.84
CA ASN A 75 4.31 10.77 -20.61
C ASN A 75 3.36 9.75 -21.25
N LEU A 76 2.69 8.97 -20.40
CA LEU A 76 1.72 7.97 -20.84
C LEU A 76 0.36 8.58 -21.14
N LYS A 77 -0.24 8.17 -22.26
CA LYS A 77 -1.66 8.37 -22.59
C LYS A 77 -2.55 7.68 -21.55
N ILE A 78 -3.81 8.09 -21.45
CA ILE A 78 -4.75 7.50 -20.50
C ILE A 78 -4.95 6.00 -20.74
N THR A 79 -5.04 5.58 -22.00
CA THR A 79 -5.18 4.17 -22.39
C THR A 79 -3.97 3.35 -21.99
N GLU A 80 -2.77 3.90 -22.11
CA GLU A 80 -1.53 3.26 -21.67
C GLU A 80 -1.49 3.14 -20.14
N LYS A 81 -1.92 4.17 -19.41
CA LYS A 81 -2.03 4.11 -17.94
C LYS A 81 -3.06 3.08 -17.45
N GLN A 82 -4.06 2.76 -18.26
CA GLN A 82 -5.08 1.75 -17.93
C GLN A 82 -4.64 0.33 -18.30
N ALA A 83 -3.81 0.19 -19.33
CA ALA A 83 -3.24 -1.10 -19.73
C ALA A 83 -2.15 -1.60 -18.76
N ILE A 84 -1.53 -0.67 -18.02
CA ILE A 84 -0.46 -0.91 -17.05
C ILE A 84 -1.02 -1.03 -15.63
#